data_AF-A0A7S0BP85-F1
#
_entry.id   AF-A0A7S0BP85-F1
#
_cell.length_a   1.000
_cell.length_b   1.000
_cell.length_c   1.000
_cell.angle_alpha   90.00
_cell.angle_beta   90.00
_cell.angle_gamma   90.00
#
_symmetry.space_group_name_H-M   'P 1'
#
loop_
_entity.id
_entity.type
_entity.pdbx_description
1 polymer ?
#
loop_
_entity_poly.entity_id
_entity_poly.type
_entity_poly.pdbx_seq_one_letter_code
_entity_poly.pdbx_strand_id
1 'polypeptide(L)'
;MGSASMHGNDFCWPDLEYTENGVWGRGCFRLNGLLLSKHEDENSPADWCVPLLCCNVKTDRTTSSCRIDPLSLQLFCDEANLRSLTCRLGQVLKRNVEDYYDLGAKIGEGSNGTVRFGTNKKTGELVAIKVTDMSNLQAEQLLDMLVDVLILFLVNHKGIVKPIDYFESE
;
A
#
# COMPACT_ATOMS: atom_id res chain seq x y z
N MET A 1 -12.33 22.03 0.05
CA MET A 1 -11.64 20.77 0.38
C MET A 1 -12.35 20.17 1.57
N GLY A 2 -12.80 18.91 1.46
CA GLY A 2 -13.30 18.18 2.61
C GLY A 2 -12.15 17.76 3.53
N SER A 3 -12.45 17.54 4.80
CA SER A 3 -11.45 17.09 5.77
C SER A 3 -11.29 15.57 5.71
N ALA A 4 -10.06 15.09 5.90
CA ALA A 4 -9.79 13.66 6.00
C ALA A 4 -10.66 12.98 7.07
N SER A 5 -11.20 11.81 6.74
CA SER A 5 -12.03 10.99 7.64
C SER A 5 -11.48 9.57 7.75
N MET A 6 -11.91 8.85 8.79
CA MET A 6 -11.54 7.45 9.03
C MET A 6 -12.81 6.61 9.17
N HIS A 7 -12.95 5.60 8.30
CA HIS A 7 -14.06 4.65 8.33
C HIS A 7 -13.50 3.24 8.55
N GLY A 8 -13.54 2.76 9.79
CA GLY A 8 -12.88 1.51 10.17
C GLY A 8 -11.36 1.62 10.08
N ASN A 9 -10.73 0.80 9.23
CA ASN A 9 -9.29 0.85 8.95
C ASN A 9 -8.95 1.74 7.73
N ASP A 10 -9.97 2.28 7.04
CA ASP A 10 -9.79 2.98 5.78
C ASP A 10 -9.70 4.49 6.03
N PHE A 11 -8.66 5.10 5.48
CA PHE A 11 -8.50 6.55 5.50
C PHE A 11 -9.04 7.13 4.21
N CYS A 12 -9.88 8.16 4.31
CA CYS A 12 -10.44 8.85 3.17
C CYS A 12 -10.02 10.31 3.16
N TRP A 13 -9.58 10.77 1.99
CA TRP A 13 -9.39 12.19 1.70
C TRP A 13 -10.37 12.58 0.60
N PRO A 14 -11.49 13.23 0.98
CA PRO A 14 -12.44 13.68 -0.01
C PRO A 14 -11.87 14.86 -0.79
N ASP A 15 -12.18 14.89 -2.08
CA ASP A 15 -12.11 16.11 -2.88
C ASP A 15 -10.69 16.71 -2.99
N LEU A 16 -9.69 15.86 -3.28
CA LEU A 16 -8.31 16.26 -3.55
C LEU A 16 -8.13 16.62 -5.02
N GLU A 17 -7.34 17.68 -5.27
CA GLU A 17 -6.79 17.96 -6.59
C GLU A 17 -5.57 17.08 -6.82
N TYR A 18 -5.38 16.58 -8.03
CA TYR A 18 -4.24 15.73 -8.36
C TYR A 18 -3.74 15.93 -9.78
N THR A 19 -2.49 15.52 -10.01
CA THR A 19 -1.97 15.25 -11.35
C THR A 19 -1.57 13.79 -11.46
N GLU A 20 -1.99 13.14 -12.54
CA GLU A 20 -1.62 11.77 -12.89
C GLU A 20 -1.01 11.81 -14.29
N ASN A 21 0.28 11.45 -14.41
CA ASN A 21 1.02 11.55 -15.67
C ASN A 21 0.93 12.95 -16.32
N GLY A 22 0.85 14.00 -15.49
CA GLY A 22 0.72 15.39 -15.92
C GLY A 22 -0.70 15.85 -16.27
N VAL A 23 -1.70 14.96 -16.23
CA VAL A 23 -3.11 15.30 -16.44
C VAL A 23 -3.74 15.69 -15.10
N TRP A 24 -4.39 16.85 -15.07
CA TRP A 24 -5.08 17.35 -13.87
C TRP A 24 -6.44 16.68 -13.67
N GLY A 25 -6.77 16.41 -12.41
CA GLY A 25 -8.06 15.88 -12.02
C GLY A 25 -8.42 16.25 -10.59
N ARG A 26 -9.63 15.83 -10.19
CA ARG A 26 -10.12 15.95 -8.83
C ARG A 26 -10.89 14.68 -8.45
N GLY A 27 -10.77 14.25 -7.19
CA GLY A 27 -11.44 13.03 -6.75
C GLY A 27 -11.24 12.72 -5.28
N CYS A 28 -11.89 11.65 -4.84
CA CYS A 28 -11.77 11.12 -3.49
C CYS A 28 -10.74 10.01 -3.46
N PHE A 29 -9.81 10.06 -2.50
CA PHE A 29 -8.77 9.04 -2.34
C PHE A 29 -9.01 8.23 -1.09
N ARG A 30 -8.83 6.92 -1.18
CA ARG A 30 -8.94 6.00 -0.03
C ARG A 30 -7.71 5.14 0.09
N LEU A 31 -7.21 5.02 1.32
CA LEU A 31 -6.11 4.15 1.69
C LEU A 31 -6.64 3.03 2.59
N ASN A 32 -6.60 1.80 2.08
CA ASN A 32 -6.97 0.58 2.80
C ASN A 32 -5.74 -0.34 2.85
N GLY A 33 -5.07 -0.40 4.00
CA GLY A 33 -3.78 -1.08 4.13
C GLY A 33 -2.75 -0.45 3.18
N LEU A 34 -2.24 -1.25 2.24
CA LEU A 34 -1.30 -0.82 1.20
C LEU A 34 -1.97 -0.36 -0.10
N LEU A 35 -3.30 -0.47 -0.21
CA LEU A 35 -4.00 -0.13 -1.43
C LEU A 35 -4.47 1.33 -1.39
N LEU A 36 -3.93 2.14 -2.30
CA LEU A 36 -4.45 3.48 -2.58
C LEU A 36 -5.46 3.36 -3.74
N SER A 37 -6.61 3.99 -3.59
CA SER A 37 -7.68 3.97 -4.58
C SER A 37 -8.23 5.35 -4.83
N LYS A 38 -8.59 5.62 -6.08
CA LYS A 38 -9.24 6.86 -6.51
C LYS A 38 -10.69 6.57 -6.85
N HIS A 39 -11.55 7.50 -6.45
CA HIS A 39 -12.99 7.43 -6.59
C HIS A 39 -13.50 8.78 -7.12
N GLU A 40 -14.62 8.75 -7.84
CA GLU A 40 -15.37 9.95 -8.21
C GLU A 40 -15.91 10.66 -6.95
N ASP A 41 -16.51 9.90 -6.03
CA ASP A 41 -17.03 10.39 -4.75
C ASP A 41 -16.83 9.40 -3.58
N GLU A 42 -17.28 9.77 -2.37
CA GLU A 42 -17.11 8.96 -1.15
C GLU A 42 -17.87 7.62 -1.16
N ASN A 43 -18.85 7.45 -2.04
CA ASN A 43 -19.69 6.25 -2.14
C ASN A 43 -19.50 5.50 -3.47
N SER A 44 -18.83 6.12 -4.46
CA SER A 44 -18.58 5.50 -5.75
C SER A 44 -17.60 4.31 -5.64
N PRO A 45 -17.69 3.33 -6.58
CA PRO A 45 -16.63 2.34 -6.74
C PRO A 45 -15.30 3.04 -7.09
N ALA A 46 -14.20 2.31 -6.93
CA ALA A 46 -12.88 2.82 -7.31
C ALA A 46 -12.78 2.89 -8.84
N ASP A 47 -12.37 4.05 -9.36
CA ASP A 47 -12.01 4.22 -10.76
C ASP A 47 -10.72 3.47 -11.08
N TRP A 48 -9.79 3.51 -10.14
CA TRP A 48 -8.59 2.71 -10.14
C TRP A 48 -8.09 2.46 -8.71
N CYS A 49 -7.28 1.42 -8.57
CA CYS A 49 -6.57 1.11 -7.34
C CYS A 49 -5.13 0.71 -7.66
N VAL A 50 -4.20 1.13 -6.81
CA VAL A 50 -2.77 0.90 -6.95
C VAL A 50 -2.20 0.45 -5.61
N PRO A 51 -1.51 -0.70 -5.56
CA PRO A 51 -0.73 -1.07 -4.37
C PRO A 51 0.44 -0.09 -4.20
N LEU A 52 0.64 0.39 -2.98
CA LEU A 52 1.75 1.28 -2.62
C LEU A 52 3.07 0.53 -2.41
N LEU A 53 3.18 -0.69 -2.93
CA LEU A 53 4.37 -1.52 -2.86
C LEU A 53 5.53 -0.79 -3.56
N CYS A 54 6.65 -0.63 -2.85
CA CYS A 54 7.82 0.12 -3.30
C CYS A 54 7.54 1.56 -3.73
N CYS A 55 6.41 2.13 -3.29
CA CYS A 55 6.13 3.53 -3.52
C CYS A 55 6.93 4.40 -2.55
N ASN A 56 7.44 5.52 -3.05
CA ASN A 56 8.08 6.53 -2.24
C ASN A 56 7.22 7.79 -2.21
N VAL A 57 7.11 8.36 -1.01
CA VAL A 57 6.31 9.55 -0.75
C VAL A 57 7.22 10.74 -0.57
N LYS A 58 7.12 11.71 -1.47
CA LYS A 58 7.85 12.98 -1.41
C LYS A 58 6.87 14.11 -1.10
N THR A 59 7.17 14.89 -0.07
CA THR A 59 6.34 16.03 0.33
C THR A 59 6.96 17.33 -0.18
N ASP A 60 6.15 18.19 -0.79
CA ASP A 60 6.51 19.57 -1.09
C ASP A 60 5.56 20.53 -0.37
N ARG A 61 6.08 21.21 0.65
CA ARG A 61 5.31 22.18 1.44
C ARG A 61 5.08 23.50 0.71
N THR A 62 5.89 23.83 -0.30
CA THR A 62 5.76 25.08 -1.06
C THR A 62 4.49 25.05 -1.92
N THR A 63 4.23 23.91 -2.53
CA THR A 63 3.03 23.66 -3.36
C THR A 63 1.91 22.98 -2.58
N SER A 64 2.10 22.74 -1.28
CA SER A 64 1.20 21.96 -0.41
C SER A 64 0.78 20.64 -1.07
N SER A 65 1.76 19.87 -1.53
CA SER A 65 1.54 18.66 -2.31
C SER A 65 2.38 17.48 -1.85
N CYS A 66 1.92 16.29 -2.22
CA CYS A 66 2.56 15.03 -1.95
C CYS A 66 2.64 14.22 -3.25
N ARG A 67 3.85 13.81 -3.64
CA ARG A 67 4.11 12.99 -4.82
C ARG A 67 4.39 11.55 -4.42
N ILE A 68 3.78 10.63 -5.16
CA ILE A 68 3.92 9.19 -5.00
C ILE A 68 4.63 8.64 -6.25
N ASP A 69 5.90 8.27 -6.09
CA ASP A 69 6.70 7.63 -7.13
C ASP A 69 6.66 6.11 -6.97
N PRO A 70 6.69 5.30 -8.06
CA PRO A 70 6.88 5.70 -9.46
C PRO A 70 5.57 6.07 -10.20
N LEU A 71 4.44 6.09 -9.51
CA LEU A 71 3.11 6.29 -10.09
C LEU A 71 2.94 7.64 -10.82
N SER A 72 3.88 8.58 -10.67
CA SER A 72 3.78 9.93 -11.22
C SER A 72 2.47 10.61 -10.83
N LEU A 73 2.01 10.30 -9.61
CA LEU A 73 0.81 10.82 -8.99
C LEU A 73 1.21 11.90 -7.99
N GLN A 74 0.68 13.11 -8.16
CA GLN A 74 0.87 14.20 -7.21
C GLN A 74 -0.47 14.67 -6.69
N LEU A 75 -0.62 14.70 -5.37
CA LEU A 75 -1.85 15.08 -4.67
C LEU A 75 -1.66 16.47 -4.04
N PHE A 76 -2.59 17.38 -4.29
CA PHE A 76 -2.58 18.76 -3.80
C PHE A 76 -3.70 18.93 -2.77
N CYS A 77 -3.36 19.52 -1.63
CA CYS A 77 -4.30 19.68 -0.53
C CYS A 77 -3.86 20.79 0.43
N ASP A 78 -4.76 21.20 1.33
CA ASP A 78 -4.39 22.07 2.43
C ASP A 78 -3.38 21.41 3.39
N GLU A 79 -2.77 22.21 4.27
CA GLU A 79 -1.72 21.74 5.18
C GLU A 79 -2.20 20.62 6.13
N ALA A 80 -3.47 20.64 6.55
CA ALA A 80 -4.02 19.65 7.47
C ALA A 80 -4.15 18.28 6.78
N ASN A 81 -4.69 18.27 5.57
CA ASN A 81 -4.80 17.09 4.73
C ASN A 81 -3.43 16.59 4.29
N LEU A 82 -2.49 17.48 3.95
CA LEU A 82 -1.11 17.11 3.58
C LEU A 82 -0.41 16.39 4.72
N ARG A 83 -0.53 16.93 5.94
CA ARG A 83 0.03 16.31 7.14
C ARG A 83 -0.59 14.94 7.41
N SER A 84 -1.92 14.83 7.31
CA SER A 84 -2.63 13.56 7.47
C SER A 84 -2.15 12.53 6.43
N LEU A 85 -2.11 12.91 5.16
CA LEU A 85 -1.75 12.05 4.03
C LEU A 85 -0.30 11.55 4.12
N THR A 86 0.65 12.46 4.31
CA THR A 86 2.08 12.12 4.43
C THR A 86 2.36 11.26 5.66
N CYS A 87 1.69 11.53 6.78
CA CYS A 87 1.81 10.72 7.98
C CYS A 87 1.29 9.29 7.76
N ARG A 88 0.10 9.14 7.15
CA ARG A 88 -0.50 7.82 6.92
C ARG A 88 0.24 7.02 5.88
N LEU A 89 0.62 7.62 4.76
CA LEU A 89 1.42 6.92 3.76
C LEU A 89 2.80 6.55 4.33
N GLY A 90 3.43 7.44 5.09
CA GLY A 90 4.70 7.14 5.77
C GLY A 90 4.59 6.00 6.79
N GLN A 91 3.48 5.92 7.54
CA GLN A 91 3.20 4.80 8.45
C GLN A 91 2.99 3.49 7.69
N VAL A 92 2.24 3.52 6.58
CA VAL A 92 1.94 2.35 5.78
C VAL A 92 3.18 1.80 5.08
N LEU A 93 4.08 2.68 4.63
CA LEU A 93 5.33 2.31 3.96
C LEU A 93 6.44 1.86 4.92
N LYS A 94 6.33 2.15 6.23
CA LYS A 94 7.34 1.79 7.24
C LYS A 94 6.85 0.74 8.24
N ARG A 95 6.01 -0.19 7.80
CA ARG A 95 5.42 -1.20 8.69
C ARG A 95 6.42 -2.34 8.91
N ASN A 96 6.61 -2.73 10.16
CA ASN A 96 7.30 -3.98 10.48
C ASN A 96 6.27 -5.11 10.59
N VAL A 97 6.56 -6.28 9.99
CA VAL A 97 5.69 -7.46 10.07
C VAL A 97 5.43 -7.88 11.51
N GLU A 98 6.42 -7.73 12.39
CA GLU A 98 6.35 -8.15 13.79
C GLU A 98 5.38 -7.28 14.62
N ASP A 99 5.02 -6.08 14.15
CA ASP A 99 3.99 -5.27 14.82
C ASP A 99 2.58 -5.85 14.63
N TYR A 100 2.37 -6.63 13.58
CA TYR A 100 1.05 -7.13 13.16
C TYR A 100 0.91 -8.64 13.29
N TYR A 101 2.02 -9.38 13.24
CA TYR A 101 2.03 -10.83 13.21
C TYR A 101 3.06 -11.40 14.18
N ASP A 102 2.70 -12.52 14.82
CA ASP A 102 3.67 -13.36 15.52
C ASP A 102 4.28 -14.36 14.55
N LEU A 103 5.60 -14.28 14.35
CA LEU A 103 6.36 -15.17 13.46
C LEU A 103 6.65 -16.51 14.15
N GLY A 104 5.97 -17.56 13.70
CA GLY A 104 6.14 -18.92 14.19
C GLY A 104 7.25 -19.71 13.49
N ALA A 105 7.12 -21.03 13.57
CA ALA A 105 8.09 -21.98 12.99
C ALA A 105 8.10 -21.93 11.46
N LYS A 106 9.24 -22.32 10.87
CA LYS A 106 9.35 -22.56 9.42
C LYS A 106 8.46 -23.74 9.02
N ILE A 107 7.62 -23.55 8.01
CA ILE A 107 6.73 -24.58 7.46
C ILE A 107 7.11 -25.00 6.03
N GLY A 108 7.97 -24.23 5.36
CA GLY A 108 8.50 -24.59 4.04
C GLY A 108 9.69 -23.72 3.65
N GLU A 109 10.48 -24.19 2.70
CA GLU A 109 11.61 -23.47 2.11
C GLU A 109 11.76 -23.91 0.66
N GLY A 110 12.07 -22.97 -0.23
CA GLY A 110 12.31 -23.24 -1.64
C GLY A 110 13.12 -22.13 -2.30
N SER A 111 13.24 -22.19 -3.63
CA SER A 111 14.00 -21.20 -4.41
C SER A 111 13.53 -19.76 -4.20
N ASN A 112 12.26 -19.57 -3.87
CA ASN A 112 11.62 -18.27 -3.75
C ASN A 112 11.51 -17.80 -2.30
N GLY A 113 12.30 -18.38 -1.40
CA GLY A 113 12.38 -17.99 0.01
C GLY A 113 11.79 -19.01 0.99
N THR A 114 11.58 -18.52 2.22
CA THR A 114 11.13 -19.33 3.37
C THR A 114 9.69 -19.01 3.71
N VAL A 115 8.87 -20.02 3.94
CA VAL A 115 7.50 -19.83 4.45
C VAL A 115 7.46 -20.18 5.92
N ARG A 116 6.94 -19.26 6.74
CA ARG A 116 6.76 -19.42 8.19
C ARG A 116 5.27 -19.45 8.52
N PHE A 117 4.93 -20.21 9.54
CA PHE A 117 3.65 -20.08 10.20
C PHE A 117 3.57 -18.71 10.88
N GLY A 118 2.40 -18.07 10.87
CA GLY A 118 2.18 -16.81 11.55
C GLY A 118 0.81 -16.74 12.20
N THR A 119 0.67 -15.84 13.17
CA THR A 119 -0.63 -15.50 13.78
C THR A 119 -0.87 -14.01 13.65
N ASN A 120 -2.01 -13.61 13.09
CA ASN A 120 -2.44 -12.21 13.07
C ASN A 120 -2.76 -11.76 14.50
N LYS A 121 -2.03 -10.78 15.03
CA LYS A 121 -2.19 -10.32 16.42
C LYS A 121 -3.56 -9.71 16.69
N LYS A 122 -4.18 -9.10 15.68
CA LYS A 122 -5.49 -8.44 15.81
C LYS A 122 -6.64 -9.45 15.78
N THR A 123 -6.59 -10.43 14.87
CA THR A 123 -7.71 -11.35 14.64
C THR A 123 -7.52 -12.72 15.29
N GLY A 124 -6.28 -13.09 15.64
CA GLY A 124 -5.92 -14.44 16.09
C GLY A 124 -5.87 -15.47 14.95
N GLU A 125 -6.08 -15.05 13.70
CA GLU A 125 -6.11 -15.96 12.55
C GLU A 125 -4.72 -16.47 12.21
N LEU A 126 -4.66 -17.74 11.81
CA LEU A 126 -3.44 -18.38 11.36
C LEU A 126 -3.16 -18.03 9.91
N VAL A 127 -1.91 -17.66 9.63
CA VAL A 127 -1.46 -17.23 8.31
C VAL A 127 -0.16 -17.92 7.90
N ALA A 128 0.13 -17.92 6.61
CA ALA A 128 1.44 -18.28 6.07
C ALA A 128 2.18 -16.99 5.66
N ILE A 129 3.40 -16.82 6.14
CA ILE A 129 4.24 -15.65 5.88
C ILE A 129 5.42 -16.09 5.03
N LYS A 130 5.40 -15.70 3.75
CA LYS A 130 6.52 -15.93 2.83
C LYS A 130 7.54 -14.81 3.00
N VAL A 131 8.77 -15.17 3.35
CA VAL A 131 9.92 -14.29 3.52
C VAL A 131 10.87 -14.54 2.35
N THR A 132 11.14 -13.48 1.58
CA THR A 132 12.07 -13.50 0.44
C THR A 132 13.24 -12.60 0.80
N ASP A 133 14.47 -13.12 0.69
CA ASP A 133 15.67 -12.30 0.82
C ASP A 133 15.87 -11.49 -0.47
N MET A 134 15.87 -10.17 -0.33
CA MET A 134 16.01 -9.22 -1.44
C MET A 134 17.41 -8.62 -1.54
N SER A 135 18.30 -8.91 -0.57
CA SER A 135 19.59 -8.22 -0.41
C SER A 135 20.54 -8.38 -1.60
N ASN A 136 20.42 -9.49 -2.35
CA ASN A 136 21.29 -9.84 -3.46
C ASN A 136 20.58 -9.83 -4.82
N LEU A 137 19.35 -9.31 -4.90
CA LEU A 137 18.59 -9.26 -6.14
C LEU A 137 19.09 -8.14 -7.05
N GLN A 138 19.25 -8.46 -8.33
CA GLN A 138 19.46 -7.45 -9.37
C GLN A 138 18.15 -6.68 -9.63
N ALA A 139 18.25 -5.49 -10.23
CA ALA A 139 17.09 -4.63 -10.51
C ALA A 139 15.97 -5.34 -11.30
N GLU A 140 16.33 -6.20 -12.26
CA GLU A 140 15.39 -7.00 -13.04
C GLU A 140 14.66 -8.03 -12.17
N GLN A 141 15.36 -8.70 -11.25
CA GLN A 141 14.77 -9.69 -10.35
C GLN A 141 13.87 -9.06 -9.29
N LEU A 142 14.23 -7.86 -8.83
CA LEU A 142 13.35 -7.05 -7.98
C LEU A 142 12.06 -6.70 -8.72
N LEU A 143 12.16 -6.27 -9.99
CA LEU A 143 11.00 -5.95 -10.80
C LEU A 143 10.08 -7.16 -10.99
N ASP A 144 10.63 -8.33 -11.33
CA ASP A 144 9.86 -9.56 -11.49
C ASP A 144 9.13 -9.94 -10.20
N MET A 145 9.81 -9.85 -9.05
CA MET A 145 9.21 -10.14 -7.75
C MET A 145 8.08 -9.16 -7.42
N LEU A 146 8.24 -7.87 -7.73
CA LEU A 146 7.19 -6.88 -7.53
C LEU A 146 5.99 -7.11 -8.43
N VAL A 147 6.22 -7.45 -9.70
CA VAL A 147 5.14 -7.82 -10.64
C VAL A 147 4.36 -9.02 -10.11
N ASP A 148 5.04 -10.06 -9.61
CA ASP A 148 4.41 -11.24 -9.02
C ASP A 148 3.52 -10.87 -7.83
N VAL A 149 4.03 -10.06 -6.90
CA VAL A 149 3.26 -9.60 -5.74
C VAL A 149 2.06 -8.79 -6.20
N LEU A 150 2.24 -7.84 -7.12
CA LEU A 150 1.16 -7.01 -7.65
C LEU A 150 0.05 -7.86 -8.29
N ILE A 151 0.40 -8.84 -9.12
CA ILE A 151 -0.57 -9.75 -9.75
C ILE A 151 -1.39 -10.48 -8.67
N LEU A 152 -0.75 -10.98 -7.61
CA LEU A 152 -1.44 -11.65 -6.51
C LEU A 152 -2.45 -10.73 -5.80
N PHE A 153 -2.14 -9.43 -5.65
CA PHE A 153 -3.07 -8.46 -5.05
C PHE A 153 -4.24 -8.08 -5.97
N LEU A 154 -4.04 -8.13 -7.29
CA LEU A 154 -5.06 -7.79 -8.28
C LEU A 154 -6.03 -8.94 -8.57
N VAL A 155 -5.61 -10.20 -8.39
CA VAL A 155 -6.43 -11.38 -8.67
C VAL A 155 -7.35 -11.71 -7.48
N ASN A 156 -8.66 -11.73 -7.73
CA ASN A 156 -9.67 -12.12 -6.72
C ASN A 156 -10.54 -13.27 -7.22
N HIS A 157 -10.13 -14.51 -6.92
CA HIS A 157 -10.85 -15.71 -7.35
C HIS A 157 -10.89 -16.76 -6.21
N LYS A 158 -12.03 -17.46 -6.06
CA LYS A 158 -12.27 -18.42 -4.98
C LYS A 158 -11.20 -19.53 -4.88
N GLY A 159 -10.59 -19.90 -6.00
CA GLY A 159 -9.55 -20.95 -6.07
C GLY A 159 -8.11 -20.46 -5.88
N ILE A 160 -7.90 -19.16 -5.64
CA ILE A 160 -6.57 -18.57 -5.54
C ILE A 160 -6.38 -18.02 -4.13
N VAL A 161 -5.25 -18.35 -3.51
CA VAL A 161 -4.91 -17.82 -2.18
C VAL A 161 -4.64 -16.34 -2.33
N LYS A 162 -5.45 -15.52 -1.64
CA LYS A 162 -5.33 -14.07 -1.68
C LYS A 162 -4.23 -13.61 -0.70
N PRO A 163 -3.27 -12.78 -1.13
CA PRO A 163 -2.37 -12.13 -0.20
C PRO A 163 -3.17 -11.19 0.71
N ILE A 164 -2.86 -11.24 2.00
CA ILE A 164 -3.53 -10.43 3.03
C ILE A 164 -2.80 -9.10 3.21
N ASP A 165 -1.47 -9.16 3.24
CA ASP A 165 -0.61 -8.01 3.53
C ASP A 165 0.78 -8.21 2.90
N TYR A 166 1.56 -7.14 2.85
CA TYR A 166 2.95 -7.17 2.41
C TYR A 166 3.79 -6.30 3.35
N PHE A 167 5.03 -6.73 3.59
CA PHE A 167 5.98 -6.00 4.40
C PHE A 167 7.32 -6.01 3.71
N GLU A 168 8.00 -4.88 3.79
CA GLU A 168 9.40 -4.72 3.38
C GLU A 168 10.18 -4.33 4.64
N SER A 169 11.18 -5.13 4.99
CA SER A 169 12.11 -4.82 6.06
C SER A 169 13.43 -4.36 5.45
N GLU A 170 14.07 -3.37 6.06
CA GLU A 170 15.45 -2.96 5.74
C GLU A 170 16.46 -4.11 5.98
#